data_AF-A0A6B2GDH7-F1
#
_entry.id   AF-A0A6B2GDH7-F1
#
_cell.length_a   1.000
_cell.length_b   1.000
_cell.length_c   1.000
_cell.angle_alpha   90.00
_cell.angle_beta   90.00
_cell.angle_gamma   90.00
#
_symmetry.space_group_name_H-M   'P 1'
#
loop_
_entity.id
_entity.type
_entity.pdbx_description
1 polymer ?
#
loop_
_entity_poly.entity_id
_entity_poly.type
_entity_poly.pdbx_seq_one_letter_code
_entity_poly.pdbx_strand_id
1 'polypeptide(L)'
;NTIGAILDRIDDYEYVQNLVTCERPVSYQHMVGMYEWTLGCSFESLLKTTNLQEGNLIRHVLRIDEICKELEKAAVHIGNLELQTCAKTCRQLIKRDIINVSSLYL
;
A
#
# COMPACT_ATOMS: atom_id res chain seq x y z
N ASN A 1 4.77 33.94 -22.90
CA ASN A 1 5.46 33.98 -21.58
C ASN A 1 4.74 33.27 -20.44
N THR A 2 3.63 32.57 -20.66
CA THR A 2 2.98 31.72 -19.64
C THR A 2 3.16 30.22 -19.91
N ILE A 3 3.19 29.80 -21.19
CA ILE A 3 3.44 28.40 -21.56
C ILE A 3 4.88 27.97 -21.22
N GLY A 4 5.87 28.83 -21.46
CA GLY A 4 7.27 28.55 -21.10
C GLY A 4 7.49 28.34 -19.59
N ALA A 5 6.81 29.12 -18.75
CA ALA A 5 6.88 28.96 -17.29
C ALA A 5 6.17 27.69 -16.78
N ILE A 6 5.22 27.16 -17.54
CA ILE A 6 4.58 25.86 -17.26
C ILE A 6 5.49 24.72 -17.68
N LEU A 7 6.18 24.84 -18.82
CA LEU A 7 7.13 23.85 -19.30
C LEU A 7 8.35 23.74 -18.38
N ASP A 8 8.91 24.86 -17.92
CA ASP A 8 10.01 24.85 -16.93
C ASP A 8 9.59 24.19 -15.60
N ARG A 9 8.31 24.32 -15.18
CA ARG A 9 7.77 23.64 -13.98
C ARG A 9 7.48 22.16 -14.21
N ILE A 10 7.27 21.72 -15.46
CA ILE A 10 7.04 20.31 -15.80
C ILE A 10 8.39 19.57 -15.84
N ASP A 11 9.44 20.21 -16.36
CA ASP A 11 10.80 19.64 -16.38
C ASP A 11 11.37 19.45 -14.95
N ASP A 12 11.05 20.34 -14.01
CA ASP A 12 11.40 20.17 -12.59
C ASP A 12 10.71 18.94 -11.94
N TYR A 13 9.48 18.60 -12.35
CA TYR A 13 8.76 17.42 -11.83
C TYR A 13 9.38 16.11 -12.30
N GLU A 14 9.85 16.07 -13.54
CA GLU A 14 10.50 14.89 -14.13
C GLU A 14 11.89 14.64 -13.51
N TYR A 15 12.58 15.70 -13.04
CA TYR A 15 13.85 15.57 -12.30
C TYR A 15 13.66 15.03 -10.87
N VAL A 16 12.63 15.48 -10.14
CA VAL A 16 12.32 14.97 -8.78
C VAL A 16 11.89 13.50 -8.82
N GLN A 17 11.24 13.05 -9.90
CA GLN A 17 10.87 11.66 -10.10
C GLN A 17 12.09 10.72 -10.16
N ASN A 18 13.24 11.19 -10.64
CA ASN A 18 14.46 10.39 -10.80
C ASN A 18 15.35 10.36 -9.54
N LEU A 19 15.16 11.25 -8.57
CA LEU A 19 15.97 11.27 -7.34
C LEU A 19 15.48 10.31 -6.24
N VAL A 20 14.27 9.76 -6.38
CA VAL A 20 13.62 8.92 -5.34
C VAL A 20 13.45 7.46 -5.77
N THR A 21 13.62 7.13 -7.05
CA THR A 21 13.49 5.76 -7.55
C THR A 21 14.77 4.96 -7.32
N CYS A 22 14.94 4.47 -6.09
CA CYS A 22 15.57 3.18 -5.88
C CYS A 22 14.69 2.15 -6.62
N GLU A 23 14.97 1.87 -7.90
CA GLU A 23 14.24 0.88 -8.72
C GLU A 23 14.42 -0.53 -8.14
N ARG A 24 13.71 -0.82 -7.05
CA ARG A 24 13.33 -2.19 -6.77
C ARG A 24 12.09 -2.43 -7.61
N PRO A 25 12.13 -3.34 -8.60
CA PRO A 25 10.95 -3.61 -9.41
C PRO A 25 9.81 -4.01 -8.47
N VAL A 26 8.67 -3.32 -8.60
CA VAL A 26 7.48 -3.65 -7.83
C VAL A 26 7.05 -5.05 -8.25
N SER A 27 7.30 -6.04 -7.39
CA SER A 27 6.95 -7.42 -7.71
C SER A 27 5.43 -7.58 -7.71
N TYR A 28 4.87 -7.79 -8.91
CA TYR A 28 3.44 -7.96 -9.18
C TYR A 28 2.78 -9.05 -8.32
N GLN A 29 3.53 -10.09 -7.97
CA GLN A 29 3.02 -11.21 -7.17
C GLN A 29 2.46 -10.78 -5.81
N HIS A 30 3.10 -9.79 -5.18
CA HIS A 30 2.64 -9.25 -3.90
C HIS A 30 1.34 -8.46 -4.07
N MET A 31 1.18 -7.74 -5.18
CA MET A 31 -0.02 -6.97 -5.47
C MET A 31 -1.22 -7.88 -5.71
N VAL A 32 -1.06 -8.94 -6.50
CA VAL A 32 -2.11 -9.94 -6.73
C VAL A 32 -2.52 -10.61 -5.42
N GLY A 33 -1.54 -11.00 -4.61
CA GLY A 33 -1.83 -11.62 -3.32
C GLY A 33 -2.64 -10.70 -2.39
N MET A 34 -2.30 -9.42 -2.35
CA MET A 34 -3.06 -8.47 -1.54
C MET A 34 -4.47 -8.22 -2.07
N TYR A 35 -4.65 -8.22 -3.39
CA TYR A 35 -5.97 -8.08 -4.00
C TYR A 35 -6.87 -9.27 -3.69
N GLU A 36 -6.38 -10.50 -3.84
CA GLU A 36 -7.14 -11.70 -3.47
C GLU A 36 -7.45 -11.71 -1.96
N TRP A 37 -6.51 -11.24 -1.14
CA TRP A 37 -6.70 -11.11 0.30
C TRP A 37 -7.81 -10.13 0.67
N THR A 38 -7.94 -8.99 -0.01
CA THR A 38 -9.04 -8.05 0.31
C THR A 38 -10.41 -8.55 -0.19
N LEU A 39 -10.43 -9.48 -1.15
CA LEU A 39 -11.66 -10.14 -1.64
C LEU A 39 -12.21 -11.23 -0.71
N GLY A 40 -11.53 -11.54 0.39
CA GLY A 40 -12.01 -12.53 1.36
C GLY A 40 -11.52 -13.96 1.12
N CYS A 41 -10.52 -14.19 0.26
CA CYS A 41 -9.96 -15.52 0.04
C CYS A 41 -9.38 -16.14 1.34
N SER A 42 -9.33 -17.46 1.46
CA SER A 42 -8.63 -18.09 2.59
C SER A 42 -7.11 -17.94 2.43
N PHE A 43 -6.39 -17.88 3.56
CA PHE A 43 -4.92 -17.78 3.55
C PHE A 43 -4.26 -18.96 2.83
N GLU A 44 -4.80 -20.17 2.98
CA GLU A 44 -4.31 -21.35 2.28
C GLU A 44 -4.41 -21.22 0.76
N SER A 45 -5.54 -20.71 0.24
CA SER A 45 -5.72 -20.48 -1.20
C SER A 45 -4.75 -19.43 -1.71
N LEU A 46 -4.52 -18.39 -0.92
CA LEU A 46 -3.63 -17.28 -1.25
C LEU A 46 -2.17 -17.73 -1.43
N LEU A 47 -1.69 -18.62 -0.54
CA LEU A 47 -0.35 -19.19 -0.65
C LEU A 47 -0.18 -20.03 -1.91
N LYS A 48 -1.22 -20.79 -2.29
CA LYS A 48 -1.21 -21.62 -3.51
C LYS A 48 -1.17 -20.78 -4.78
N THR A 49 -1.87 -19.64 -4.83
CA THR A 49 -1.88 -18.78 -6.02
C THR A 49 -0.58 -17.99 -6.19
N THR A 50 -0.03 -17.47 -5.09
CA THR A 50 1.06 -16.48 -5.16
C THR A 50 2.46 -17.09 -5.13
N ASN A 51 2.62 -18.35 -4.69
CA ASN A 51 3.93 -19.01 -4.51
C ASN A 51 4.92 -18.19 -3.67
N LEU A 52 4.42 -17.35 -2.77
CA LEU A 52 5.22 -16.54 -1.85
C LEU A 52 5.33 -17.24 -0.50
N GLN A 53 6.44 -17.01 0.20
CA GLN A 53 6.59 -17.44 1.60
C GLN A 53 5.60 -16.71 2.50
N GLU A 54 5.02 -17.41 3.47
CA GLU A 54 4.01 -16.91 4.41
C GLU A 54 4.51 -15.65 5.13
N GLY A 55 5.75 -15.68 5.60
CA GLY A 55 6.36 -14.56 6.32
C GLY A 55 6.53 -13.31 5.45
N ASN A 56 6.77 -13.47 4.15
CA ASN A 56 6.83 -12.32 3.24
C ASN A 56 5.44 -11.73 3.03
N LEU A 57 4.42 -12.57 2.87
CA LEU A 57 3.05 -12.11 2.69
C LEU A 57 2.54 -11.37 3.93
N ILE A 58 2.73 -11.95 5.12
CA ILE A 58 2.35 -11.31 6.40
C ILE A 58 3.08 -9.98 6.59
N ARG A 59 4.39 -9.92 6.32
CA ARG A 59 5.14 -8.65 6.39
C ARG A 59 4.60 -7.60 5.43
N HIS A 60 4.22 -7.97 4.22
CA HIS A 60 3.63 -7.04 3.26
C HIS A 60 2.25 -6.55 3.71
N VAL A 61 1.42 -7.44 4.23
CA VAL A 61 0.10 -7.08 4.78
C VAL A 61 0.24 -6.04 5.89
N LEU A 62 1.11 -6.30 6.86
CA LEU A 62 1.36 -5.38 7.98
C LEU A 62 1.94 -4.04 7.49
N ARG A 63 2.83 -4.07 6.50
CA ARG A 63 3.39 -2.85 5.90
C ARG A 63 2.31 -2.02 5.20
N ILE A 64 1.36 -2.64 4.53
CA ILE A 64 0.24 -1.94 3.89
C ILE A 64 -0.69 -1.34 4.95
N ASP A 65 -0.96 -2.03 6.06
CA ASP A 65 -1.76 -1.46 7.16
C ASP A 65 -1.12 -0.17 7.71
N GLU A 66 0.19 -0.18 7.96
CA GLU A 66 0.91 1.02 8.42
C GLU A 66 0.88 2.14 7.38
N ILE A 67 1.03 1.83 6.08
CA ILE A 67 0.89 2.84 5.01
C ILE A 67 -0.52 3.43 5.00
N CYS A 68 -1.58 2.62 5.11
CA CYS A 68 -2.94 3.11 5.16
C CYS A 68 -3.21 3.98 6.40
N LYS A 69 -2.55 3.68 7.53
CA LYS A 69 -2.64 4.49 8.75
C LYS A 69 -1.97 5.85 8.60
N GLU A 70 -0.81 5.91 7.97
CA GLU A 70 -0.16 7.19 7.64
C GLU A 70 -0.96 7.96 6.59
N LEU A 71 -1.56 7.27 5.62
CA LEU A 71 -2.45 7.87 4.62
C LEU A 71 -3.69 8.49 5.27
N GLU A 72 -4.28 7.84 6.28
CA GLU A 72 -5.40 8.38 7.05
C GLU A 72 -5.03 9.71 7.73
N LYS A 73 -3.85 9.79 8.34
CA LYS A 73 -3.33 11.03 8.97
C LYS A 73 -3.07 12.12 7.92
N ALA A 74 -2.45 11.76 6.80
CA ALA A 74 -2.19 12.69 5.70
C ALA A 74 -3.49 13.23 5.10
N ALA A 75 -4.50 12.37 4.93
CA ALA A 75 -5.82 12.75 4.42
C ALA A 75 -6.53 13.77 5.34
N VAL A 76 -6.39 13.63 6.66
CA VAL A 76 -6.86 14.65 7.63
C VAL A 76 -6.18 15.98 7.41
N HIS A 77 -4.86 15.97 7.21
CA HIS A 77 -4.09 17.20 7.01
C HIS A 77 -4.44 17.92 5.70
N ILE A 78 -4.72 17.14 4.65
CA ILE A 78 -5.17 17.65 3.34
C ILE A 78 -6.64 18.11 3.39
N GLY A 79 -7.44 17.57 4.32
CA GLY A 79 -8.88 17.83 4.42
C GLY A 79 -9.74 16.97 3.48
N ASN A 80 -9.21 15.85 2.96
CA ASN A 80 -9.94 14.94 2.07
C ASN A 80 -10.59 13.78 2.85
N LEU A 81 -11.89 13.87 3.09
CA LEU A 81 -12.65 12.85 3.83
C LEU A 81 -12.85 11.54 3.04
N GLU A 82 -12.93 11.59 1.71
CA GLU A 82 -13.09 10.39 0.88
C GLU A 82 -11.84 9.51 0.97
N LEU A 83 -10.66 10.12 0.89
CA LEU A 83 -9.38 9.44 1.03
C LEU A 83 -9.23 8.84 2.44
N GLN A 84 -9.63 9.57 3.47
CA GLN A 84 -9.61 9.08 4.84
C GLN A 84 -10.52 7.85 5.01
N THR A 85 -11.74 7.92 4.49
CA THR A 85 -12.71 6.82 4.56
C THR A 85 -12.21 5.59 3.79
N CYS A 86 -11.70 5.79 2.58
CA CYS A 86 -11.10 4.73 1.77
C CYS A 86 -9.96 4.04 2.53
N ALA A 87 -9.02 4.80 3.11
CA ALA A 87 -7.92 4.25 3.89
C ALA A 87 -8.42 3.44 5.10
N LYS A 88 -9.43 3.94 5.83
CA LYS A 88 -10.05 3.22 6.95
C LYS A 88 -10.68 1.90 6.49
N THR A 89 -11.45 1.91 5.40
CA THR A 89 -12.08 0.72 4.84
C THR A 89 -11.04 -0.30 4.38
N CYS A 90 -9.98 0.12 3.71
CA CYS A 90 -8.87 -0.76 3.31
C CYS A 90 -8.26 -1.48 4.53
N ARG A 91 -8.01 -0.77 5.62
CA ARG A 91 -7.47 -1.37 6.86
C ARG A 91 -8.40 -2.41 7.46
N GLN A 92 -9.71 -2.16 7.44
CA GLN A 92 -10.72 -3.11 7.93
C GLN A 92 -10.75 -4.40 7.10
N LEU A 93 -10.63 -4.30 5.78
CA LEU A 93 -10.58 -5.47 4.88
C LEU A 93 -9.31 -6.30 5.07
N ILE A 94 -8.20 -5.63 5.37
CA ILE A 94 -6.88 -6.27 5.48
C ILE A 94 -6.71 -6.98 6.84
N LYS A 95 -7.22 -6.41 7.93
CA LYS A 95 -7.10 -6.96 9.29
C LYS A 95 -8.10 -8.08 9.56
N ARG A 96 -7.79 -9.28 9.10
CA ARG A 96 -8.58 -10.49 9.39
C ARG A 96 -7.69 -11.70 9.70
N ASP A 97 -8.28 -12.69 10.35
CA ASP A 97 -7.70 -14.00 10.63
C ASP A 97 -6.31 -13.94 11.28
N ILE A 98 -5.32 -14.56 10.63
CA ILE A 98 -3.94 -14.78 11.11
C ILE A 98 -3.19 -13.46 11.36
N ILE A 99 -3.56 -12.37 10.69
CA ILE A 99 -2.92 -11.06 10.87
C ILE A 99 -3.38 -10.37 12.17
N ASN A 100 -4.53 -10.75 12.72
CA ASN A 100 -5.09 -10.15 13.93
C ASN A 100 -4.67 -10.85 15.23
N VAL A 101 -3.64 -11.69 15.19
CA VAL A 101 -3.15 -12.41 16.37
C VAL A 101 -2.16 -11.52 17.13
N SER A 102 -2.32 -11.42 18.45
CA SER A 102 -1.38 -10.71 19.32
C SER A 102 -0.01 -11.38 19.30
N SER A 103 1.06 -10.60 19.52
CA SER A 103 2.39 -11.17 19.72
C SER A 103 2.36 -12.22 20.83
N LEU A 104 3.15 -13.28 20.67
CA LEU A 104 3.25 -14.36 21.66
C LEU A 104 3.84 -13.90 23.01
N TYR A 105 4.51 -12.74 22.99
CA TYR A 105 5.04 -12.05 24.16
C TYR A 105 4.14 -10.86 24.47
N LEU A 106 3.53 -10.88 25.66
CA LEU A 106 2.84 -9.75 26.30
C LEU A 106 3.81 -9.01 27.20
#